data_AF-A0A7Y2YAS0-F1
#
_entry.id   AF-A0A7Y2YAS0-F1
#
_cell.length_a   1.000
_cell.length_b   1.000
_cell.length_c   1.000
_cell.angle_alpha   90.00
_cell.angle_beta   90.00
_cell.angle_gamma   90.00
#
_symmetry.space_group_name_H-M   'P 1'
#
loop_
_entity.id
_entity.type
_entity.pdbx_description
1 polymer ?
#
loop_
_entity_poly.entity_id
_entity_poly.type
_entity_poly.pdbx_seq_one_letter_code
_entity_poly.pdbx_strand_id
1 'polypeptide(L)'
;MKYLANMTDTQTLHLYSGHPMGLFPSSKDAPRVVVTNGMMIPNYSSQEDWERYNALGVTQYGQMTAGSYMYIGPQGIVHGTTITVMNAFRKVLEKKVSPKGRVFLTSGLGGMSGAQPKAGNIVGCITICAEINPAAAEKRHKQGWVDELVYDLETLVKRTRKAIRDEEVVSLAYVGNVVDVWEKFLKEGVFVHLGSDQTSLHNPWAGGYYPAGLSYDEANLMMVKDPELFRDKVQESLRRQVDAINQHTAKGTYFFDYGNAFLLEASRAGAEIFAANGIDFRYPSYVQDILGPMCFDYGFGPFRWVCTSGDPRDLQATDQIAHEVLQSLYQKAPDEIARQLQDNIHWIAEAEQNQLVVGSQARILYADAEGRVQIAAAFNEAIKNGDISAPVVLGRDHHDVSGTDSPYRETSNIYDGSKFTADMAIHNVIGDSFRGATWVSIHNGGGVGWGEVINGGFGMVLDGSEAALKNLKNMLFFDVNNGIARRSWARNEEASFAIQREMERTPGLTVTLPNLVEEQYLRGLFENPD
;
A
#
# COMPACT_ATOMS: atom_id res chain seq x y z
N MET A 1 4.30 -26.12 9.11
CA MET A 1 5.66 -26.64 9.43
C MET A 1 5.82 -28.13 9.13
N LYS A 2 5.15 -29.06 9.83
CA LYS A 2 5.28 -30.51 9.58
C LYS A 2 5.18 -30.90 8.09
N TYR A 3 4.19 -30.38 7.37
CA TYR A 3 4.04 -30.66 5.93
C TYR A 3 5.19 -30.10 5.09
N LEU A 4 5.60 -28.84 5.32
CA LEU A 4 6.72 -28.22 4.60
C LEU A 4 8.04 -28.98 4.80
N ALA A 5 8.27 -29.55 5.99
CA ALA A 5 9.48 -30.32 6.27
C ALA A 5 9.52 -31.70 5.59
N ASN A 6 8.36 -32.24 5.19
CA ASN A 6 8.23 -33.61 4.67
C ASN A 6 7.81 -33.66 3.19
N MET A 7 7.46 -32.53 2.59
CA MET A 7 6.96 -32.49 1.22
C MET A 7 8.07 -32.75 0.20
N THR A 8 7.67 -33.26 -0.96
CA THR A 8 8.55 -33.36 -2.13
C THR A 8 8.29 -32.23 -3.13
N ASP A 9 9.18 -32.07 -4.11
CA ASP A 9 8.99 -31.13 -5.23
C ASP A 9 7.86 -31.51 -6.19
N THR A 10 7.16 -32.61 -5.96
CA THR A 10 5.99 -33.03 -6.76
C THR A 10 4.73 -33.06 -5.90
N GLN A 11 4.70 -32.22 -4.86
CA GLN A 11 3.56 -32.01 -3.99
C GLN A 11 3.29 -30.52 -3.82
N THR A 12 2.02 -30.22 -3.54
CA THR A 12 1.54 -28.89 -3.20
C THR A 12 0.77 -28.96 -1.88
N LEU A 13 1.12 -28.09 -0.94
CA LEU A 13 0.38 -27.89 0.31
C LEU A 13 -0.78 -26.93 0.07
N HIS A 14 -1.98 -27.34 0.42
CA HIS A 14 -3.16 -26.47 0.38
C HIS A 14 -3.43 -25.90 1.77
N LEU A 15 -3.47 -24.58 1.89
CA LEU A 15 -3.82 -23.86 3.11
C LEU A 15 -5.17 -23.17 2.95
N TYR A 16 -6.15 -23.58 3.75
CA TYR A 16 -7.52 -23.06 3.75
C TYR A 16 -7.69 -22.15 4.95
N SER A 17 -7.58 -20.84 4.77
CA SER A 17 -7.64 -19.85 5.84
C SER A 17 -6.76 -20.22 7.05
N GLY A 18 -5.50 -20.57 6.77
CA GLY A 18 -4.52 -20.98 7.79
C GLY A 18 -4.58 -22.45 8.19
N HIS A 19 -5.68 -23.16 7.90
CA HIS A 19 -5.76 -24.60 8.14
C HIS A 19 -4.95 -25.39 7.08
N PRO A 20 -3.96 -26.19 7.48
CA PRO A 20 -3.15 -26.97 6.54
C PRO A 20 -3.87 -28.25 6.11
N MET A 21 -4.68 -28.14 5.05
CA MET A 21 -5.54 -29.22 4.56
C MET A 21 -4.75 -30.49 4.23
N GLY A 22 -3.59 -30.34 3.58
CA GLY A 22 -2.70 -31.46 3.31
C GLY A 22 -1.82 -31.28 2.07
N LEU A 23 -0.98 -32.28 1.83
CA LEU A 23 -0.13 -32.38 0.65
C LEU A 23 -0.86 -33.19 -0.43
N PHE A 24 -0.99 -32.60 -1.61
CA PHE A 24 -1.59 -33.24 -2.78
C PHE A 24 -0.51 -33.44 -3.86
N PRO A 25 -0.52 -34.55 -4.62
CA PRO A 25 0.39 -34.74 -5.75
C PRO A 25 0.25 -33.63 -6.79
N SER A 26 1.38 -33.16 -7.33
CA SER A 26 1.47 -32.10 -8.34
C SER A 26 2.74 -32.28 -9.21
N SER A 27 3.25 -31.22 -9.83
CA SER A 27 4.46 -31.23 -10.66
C SER A 27 5.55 -30.33 -10.09
N LYS A 28 6.78 -30.50 -10.56
CA LYS A 28 7.91 -29.63 -10.16
C LYS A 28 7.66 -28.15 -10.42
N ASP A 29 6.95 -27.87 -11.51
CA ASP A 29 6.61 -26.50 -11.95
C ASP A 29 5.40 -25.90 -11.23
N ALA A 30 4.65 -26.72 -10.46
CA ALA A 30 3.53 -26.24 -9.66
C ALA A 30 4.02 -25.52 -8.38
N PRO A 31 3.21 -24.63 -7.79
CA PRO A 31 3.55 -24.01 -6.53
C PRO A 31 3.68 -25.07 -5.42
N ARG A 32 4.64 -24.90 -4.53
CA ARG A 32 4.81 -25.73 -3.32
C ARG A 32 3.69 -25.49 -2.32
N VAL A 33 3.12 -24.27 -2.29
CA VAL A 33 1.99 -23.92 -1.42
C VAL A 33 0.95 -23.11 -2.19
N VAL A 34 -0.33 -23.40 -1.98
CA VAL A 34 -1.46 -22.56 -2.41
C VAL A 34 -2.21 -22.11 -1.17
N VAL A 35 -2.38 -20.80 -1.02
CA VAL A 35 -2.98 -20.20 0.16
C VAL A 35 -4.27 -19.46 -0.21
N THR A 36 -5.35 -19.76 0.51
CA THR A 36 -6.53 -18.90 0.56
C THR A 36 -6.71 -18.36 1.97
N ASN A 37 -7.08 -17.09 2.13
CA ASN A 37 -7.42 -16.54 3.45
C ASN A 37 -8.68 -15.69 3.38
N GLY A 38 -9.68 -16.04 4.18
CA GLY A 38 -10.88 -15.22 4.30
C GLY A 38 -11.87 -15.34 3.14
N MET A 39 -11.67 -16.28 2.21
CA MET A 39 -12.55 -16.44 1.06
C MET A 39 -13.95 -16.84 1.49
N MET A 40 -14.94 -16.05 1.11
CA MET A 40 -16.35 -16.24 1.43
C MET A 40 -17.20 -16.20 0.16
N ILE A 41 -18.39 -16.80 0.22
CA ILE A 41 -19.45 -16.51 -0.76
C ILE A 41 -19.86 -15.05 -0.57
N PRO A 42 -19.98 -14.23 -1.63
CA PRO A 42 -20.13 -12.77 -1.49
C PRO A 42 -21.24 -12.31 -0.53
N ASN A 43 -22.42 -12.94 -0.59
CA ASN A 43 -23.56 -12.60 0.28
C ASN A 43 -23.37 -12.99 1.77
N TYR A 44 -22.24 -13.61 2.12
CA TYR A 44 -21.85 -14.03 3.47
C TYR A 44 -20.47 -13.49 3.83
N SER A 45 -20.11 -12.33 3.29
CA SER A 45 -18.81 -11.68 3.50
C SER A 45 -18.96 -10.36 4.26
N SER A 46 -19.94 -10.24 5.16
CA SER A 46 -20.03 -9.07 6.04
C SER A 46 -18.98 -9.11 7.16
N GLN A 47 -18.76 -7.99 7.85
CA GLN A 47 -17.88 -7.96 9.03
C GLN A 47 -18.41 -8.84 10.17
N GLU A 48 -19.74 -8.94 10.34
CA GLU A 48 -20.35 -9.84 11.34
C GLU A 48 -20.08 -11.31 10.99
N ASP A 49 -20.15 -11.67 9.71
CA ASP A 49 -19.78 -13.01 9.24
C ASP A 49 -18.32 -13.31 9.57
N TRP A 50 -17.40 -12.36 9.32
CA TRP A 50 -15.99 -12.52 9.67
C TRP A 50 -15.81 -12.80 11.16
N GLU A 51 -16.36 -11.97 12.03
CA GLU A 51 -16.22 -12.14 13.49
C GLU A 51 -16.73 -13.51 13.94
N ARG A 52 -17.92 -13.90 13.46
CA ARG A 52 -18.54 -15.19 13.76
C ARG A 52 -17.68 -16.37 13.28
N TYR A 53 -17.28 -16.38 12.01
CA TYR A 53 -16.59 -17.51 11.40
C TYR A 53 -15.13 -17.61 11.83
N ASN A 54 -14.49 -16.48 12.15
CA ASN A 54 -13.18 -16.47 12.77
C ASN A 54 -13.23 -17.07 14.19
N ALA A 55 -14.24 -16.72 14.98
CA ALA A 55 -14.44 -17.30 16.32
C ALA A 55 -14.72 -18.82 16.29
N LEU A 56 -15.40 -19.30 15.25
CA LEU A 56 -15.63 -20.74 15.01
C LEU A 56 -14.39 -21.47 14.47
N GLY A 57 -13.32 -20.75 14.12
CA GLY A 57 -12.09 -21.31 13.56
C GLY A 57 -12.23 -21.85 12.13
N VAL A 58 -13.22 -21.36 11.36
CA VAL A 58 -13.45 -21.81 9.97
C VAL A 58 -12.86 -20.88 8.92
N THR A 59 -12.50 -19.65 9.30
CA THR A 59 -11.81 -18.69 8.44
C THR A 59 -10.89 -17.79 9.24
N GLN A 60 -10.04 -17.00 8.57
CA GLN A 60 -9.17 -16.01 9.20
C GLN A 60 -8.97 -14.79 8.29
N TYR A 61 -8.60 -13.66 8.88
CA TYR A 61 -8.20 -12.47 8.13
C TYR A 61 -6.69 -12.49 7.85
N GLY A 62 -6.32 -12.72 6.59
CA GLY A 62 -4.92 -12.83 6.15
C GLY A 62 -4.25 -11.49 5.84
N GLN A 63 -4.99 -10.37 5.90
CA GLN A 63 -4.56 -9.06 5.42
C GLN A 63 -3.97 -9.19 3.99
N MET A 64 -2.78 -8.67 3.73
CA MET A 64 -2.05 -8.81 2.49
C MET A 64 -0.89 -9.78 2.73
N THR A 65 0.13 -9.36 3.49
CA THR A 65 1.38 -10.13 3.62
C THR A 65 1.50 -10.98 4.88
N ALA A 66 0.54 -10.83 5.80
CA ALA A 66 0.48 -11.63 7.03
C ALA A 66 0.15 -13.10 6.72
N GLY A 67 -0.96 -13.35 6.02
CA GLY A 67 -1.42 -14.69 5.66
C GLY A 67 -0.69 -15.33 4.50
N SER A 68 0.10 -14.57 3.74
CA SER A 68 0.87 -15.04 2.57
C SER A 68 2.37 -15.20 2.84
N TYR A 69 2.80 -14.99 4.10
CA TYR A 69 4.16 -15.24 4.57
C TYR A 69 5.23 -14.37 3.90
N MET A 70 4.89 -13.13 3.55
CA MET A 70 5.79 -12.21 2.84
C MET A 70 5.91 -10.82 3.52
N TYR A 71 5.64 -10.77 4.82
CA TYR A 71 5.82 -9.57 5.64
C TYR A 71 7.30 -9.40 6.01
N ILE A 72 7.87 -8.23 5.72
CA ILE A 72 9.32 -7.92 5.90
C ILE A 72 9.55 -6.81 6.92
N GLY A 73 8.62 -6.66 7.86
CA GLY A 73 8.63 -5.57 8.80
C GLY A 73 8.14 -4.25 8.18
N PRO A 74 8.48 -3.12 8.81
CA PRO A 74 7.88 -1.82 8.51
C PRO A 74 8.44 -1.12 7.28
N GLN A 75 9.60 -1.56 6.79
CA GLN A 75 10.27 -0.93 5.63
C GLN A 75 9.37 -0.87 4.39
N GLY A 76 8.49 -1.86 4.21
CA GLY A 76 7.50 -1.86 3.13
C GLY A 76 6.60 -0.64 3.15
N ILE A 77 6.13 -0.28 4.35
CA ILE A 77 5.26 0.88 4.54
C ILE A 77 6.07 2.17 4.49
N VAL A 78 7.27 2.21 5.09
CA VAL A 78 8.14 3.41 5.03
C VAL A 78 8.43 3.79 3.58
N HIS A 79 8.77 2.82 2.72
CA HIS A 79 8.99 3.04 1.29
C HIS A 79 7.72 3.60 0.61
N GLY A 80 6.59 2.88 0.70
CA GLY A 80 5.34 3.29 0.06
C GLY A 80 4.87 4.68 0.51
N THR A 81 5.01 5.00 1.79
CA THR A 81 4.70 6.32 2.33
C THR A 81 5.67 7.39 1.87
N THR A 82 6.97 7.08 1.76
CA THR A 82 7.97 8.00 1.21
C THR A 82 7.61 8.37 -0.23
N ILE A 83 7.33 7.38 -1.08
CA ILE A 83 6.91 7.59 -2.47
C ILE A 83 5.61 8.40 -2.55
N THR A 84 4.63 8.10 -1.68
CA THR A 84 3.35 8.80 -1.67
C THR A 84 3.51 10.27 -1.29
N VAL A 85 4.16 10.56 -0.16
CA VAL A 85 4.32 11.93 0.34
C VAL A 85 5.20 12.75 -0.58
N MET A 86 6.26 12.15 -1.14
CA MET A 86 7.12 12.81 -2.12
C MET A 86 6.34 13.23 -3.37
N ASN A 87 5.52 12.33 -3.92
CA ASN A 87 4.72 12.64 -5.10
C ASN A 87 3.54 13.58 -4.80
N ALA A 88 2.94 13.50 -3.61
CA ALA A 88 1.95 14.46 -3.14
C ALA A 88 2.53 15.90 -3.09
N PHE A 89 3.73 16.07 -2.52
CA PHE A 89 4.39 17.38 -2.54
C PHE A 89 4.69 17.87 -3.96
N ARG A 90 5.10 17.00 -4.88
CA ARG A 90 5.33 17.37 -6.29
C ARG A 90 4.07 17.83 -7.02
N LYS A 91 2.88 17.36 -6.60
CA LYS A 91 1.61 17.81 -7.18
C LYS A 91 1.23 19.21 -6.73
N VAL A 92 1.57 19.58 -5.49
CA VAL A 92 1.10 20.83 -4.87
C VAL A 92 2.16 21.93 -4.77
N LEU A 93 3.44 21.57 -4.82
CA LEU A 93 4.56 22.51 -4.84
C LEU A 93 5.02 22.75 -6.27
N GLU A 94 5.48 23.97 -6.55
CA GLU A 94 6.16 24.26 -7.81
C GLU A 94 7.43 23.41 -7.95
N LYS A 95 7.80 23.04 -9.19
CA LYS A 95 8.86 22.05 -9.50
C LYS A 95 10.22 22.25 -8.80
N LYS A 96 10.55 23.49 -8.39
CA LYS A 96 11.83 23.83 -7.74
C LYS A 96 11.71 24.08 -6.23
N VAL A 97 10.50 24.03 -5.68
CA VAL A 97 10.23 24.30 -4.26
C VAL A 97 10.42 23.02 -3.47
N SER A 98 11.25 23.10 -2.42
CA SER A 98 11.54 21.98 -1.54
C SER A 98 10.38 21.72 -0.54
N PRO A 99 10.18 20.45 -0.10
CA PRO A 99 9.33 20.11 1.04
C PRO A 99 9.81 20.63 2.40
N LYS A 100 11.04 21.15 2.51
CA LYS A 100 11.56 21.72 3.75
C LYS A 100 10.68 22.88 4.24
N GLY A 101 10.40 22.89 5.54
CA GLY A 101 9.48 23.86 6.14
C GLY A 101 8.00 23.67 5.77
N ARG A 102 7.64 22.61 5.02
CA ARG A 102 6.26 22.30 4.64
C ARG A 102 5.66 21.27 5.57
N VAL A 103 4.38 21.42 5.89
CA VAL A 103 3.68 20.62 6.89
C VAL A 103 2.90 19.49 6.22
N PHE A 104 3.18 18.27 6.67
CA PHE A 104 2.35 17.09 6.46
C PHE A 104 1.66 16.73 7.79
N LEU A 105 0.33 16.84 7.84
CA LEU A 105 -0.47 16.47 9.01
C LEU A 105 -1.17 15.13 8.76
N THR A 106 -0.97 14.18 9.67
CA THR A 106 -1.56 12.85 9.63
C THR A 106 -1.86 12.31 11.04
N SER A 107 -2.31 11.06 11.12
CA SER A 107 -2.73 10.37 12.34
C SER A 107 -2.30 8.90 12.36
N GLY A 108 -2.19 8.38 13.59
CA GLY A 108 -1.88 6.99 13.89
C GLY A 108 -0.38 6.69 13.92
N LEU A 109 0.06 6.03 14.99
CA LEU A 109 1.41 5.51 15.18
C LEU A 109 1.42 4.00 15.46
N GLY A 110 0.37 3.32 14.99
CA GLY A 110 0.19 1.87 15.03
C GLY A 110 1.19 1.12 14.15
N GLY A 111 0.93 -0.16 13.87
CA GLY A 111 1.86 -1.05 13.15
C GLY A 111 2.40 -0.47 11.85
N MET A 112 1.49 -0.09 10.95
CA MET A 112 1.79 0.52 9.64
C MET A 112 1.92 2.05 9.73
N SER A 113 0.97 2.73 10.36
CA SER A 113 0.90 4.20 10.42
C SER A 113 2.06 4.85 11.17
N GLY A 114 2.74 4.10 12.04
CA GLY A 114 4.00 4.54 12.67
C GLY A 114 5.12 4.86 11.68
N ALA A 115 5.06 4.38 10.44
CA ALA A 115 6.05 4.67 9.40
C ALA A 115 5.98 6.10 8.85
N GLN A 116 4.83 6.80 9.00
CA GLN A 116 4.60 8.09 8.37
C GLN A 116 5.58 9.20 8.82
N PRO A 117 5.87 9.36 10.14
CA PRO A 117 6.95 10.23 10.62
C PRO A 117 8.30 9.99 9.94
N LYS A 118 8.75 8.73 9.89
CA LYS A 118 10.03 8.36 9.28
C LYS A 118 10.04 8.66 7.79
N ALA A 119 8.94 8.37 7.08
CA ALA A 119 8.79 8.70 5.67
C ALA A 119 8.85 10.22 5.43
N GLY A 120 8.19 11.02 6.26
CA GLY A 120 8.27 12.49 6.17
C GLY A 120 9.68 13.03 6.40
N ASN A 121 10.44 12.42 7.33
CA ASN A 121 11.86 12.76 7.52
C ASN A 121 12.70 12.44 6.28
N ILE A 122 12.47 11.30 5.62
CA ILE A 122 13.16 10.94 4.36
C ILE A 122 12.78 11.92 3.23
N VAL A 123 11.50 12.30 3.13
CA VAL A 123 11.05 13.32 2.16
C VAL A 123 11.58 14.72 2.48
N GLY A 124 11.95 14.97 3.74
CA GLY A 124 12.48 16.26 4.18
C GLY A 124 11.41 17.29 4.53
N CYS A 125 10.25 16.86 5.04
CA CYS A 125 9.17 17.74 5.49
C CYS A 125 9.02 17.77 7.02
N ILE A 126 8.13 18.65 7.51
CA ILE A 126 7.68 18.65 8.89
C ILE A 126 6.48 17.72 8.98
N THR A 127 6.59 16.64 9.73
CA THR A 127 5.47 15.73 9.97
C THR A 127 4.82 16.02 11.30
N ILE A 128 3.51 16.25 11.30
CA ILE A 128 2.69 16.31 12.50
C ILE A 128 1.84 15.03 12.52
N CYS A 129 2.04 14.17 13.51
CA CYS A 129 1.31 12.91 13.61
C CYS A 129 0.59 12.81 14.95
N ALA A 130 -0.74 12.80 14.95
CA ALA A 130 -1.50 12.62 16.18
C ALA A 130 -1.71 11.14 16.51
N GLU A 131 -1.48 10.75 17.75
CA GLU A 131 -1.72 9.41 18.28
C GLU A 131 -2.27 9.52 19.71
N ILE A 132 -3.45 8.94 19.95
CA ILE A 132 -4.11 9.03 21.24
C ILE A 132 -3.54 8.02 22.25
N ASN A 133 -2.98 6.90 21.79
CA ASN A 133 -2.36 5.88 22.63
C ASN A 133 -0.91 6.26 22.97
N PRO A 134 -0.60 6.66 24.21
CA PRO A 134 0.76 7.08 24.58
C PRO A 134 1.79 5.99 24.37
N ALA A 135 1.42 4.72 24.59
CA ALA A 135 2.34 3.59 24.41
C ALA A 135 2.77 3.41 22.95
N ALA A 136 1.88 3.67 21.99
CA ALA A 136 2.22 3.63 20.58
C ALA A 136 3.17 4.78 20.20
N ALA A 137 2.87 6.00 20.64
CA ALA A 137 3.71 7.17 20.39
C ALA A 137 5.12 7.01 20.99
N GLU A 138 5.21 6.61 22.26
CA GLU A 138 6.48 6.36 22.94
C GLU A 138 7.30 5.26 22.28
N LYS A 139 6.65 4.19 21.80
CA LYS A 139 7.32 3.11 21.09
C LYS A 139 7.98 3.63 19.81
N ARG A 140 7.30 4.47 19.02
CA ARG A 140 7.86 5.03 17.78
C ARG A 140 8.97 6.04 18.05
N HIS A 141 8.87 6.80 19.13
CA HIS A 141 9.95 7.68 19.56
C HIS A 141 11.19 6.90 19.98
N LYS A 142 11.04 5.83 20.79
CA LYS A 142 12.15 4.94 21.19
C LYS A 142 12.81 4.23 20.01
N GLN A 143 12.08 4.03 18.91
CA GLN A 143 12.59 3.45 17.66
C GLN A 143 13.34 4.48 16.79
N GLY A 144 13.33 5.76 17.14
CA GLY A 144 13.92 6.83 16.31
C GLY A 144 13.11 7.15 15.05
N TRP A 145 11.82 6.79 15.02
CA TRP A 145 10.94 7.13 13.90
C TRP A 145 10.15 8.41 14.14
N VAL A 146 9.95 8.77 15.41
CA VAL A 146 9.40 10.05 15.83
C VAL A 146 10.49 10.82 16.58
N ASP A 147 10.71 12.08 16.21
CA ASP A 147 11.76 12.90 16.79
C ASP A 147 11.35 13.50 18.13
N GLU A 148 10.11 14.01 18.24
CA GLU A 148 9.62 14.68 19.44
C GLU A 148 8.18 14.24 19.81
N LEU A 149 7.94 14.04 21.10
CA LEU A 149 6.59 13.84 21.66
C LEU A 149 6.07 15.15 22.25
N VAL A 150 4.82 15.50 21.94
CA VAL A 150 4.16 16.72 22.42
C VAL A 150 2.81 16.35 23.03
N TYR A 151 2.53 16.85 24.25
CA TYR A 151 1.34 16.49 25.03
C TYR A 151 0.35 17.66 25.18
N ASP A 152 0.65 18.82 24.61
CA ASP A 152 -0.15 20.04 24.69
C ASP A 152 -0.25 20.70 23.31
N LEU A 153 -1.47 21.09 22.93
CA LEU A 153 -1.77 21.73 21.65
C LEU A 153 -1.10 23.09 21.49
N GLU A 154 -0.97 23.89 22.56
CA GLU A 154 -0.32 25.21 22.45
C GLU A 154 1.18 25.08 22.16
N THR A 155 1.82 24.10 22.81
CA THR A 155 3.21 23.72 22.57
C THR A 155 3.38 23.18 21.16
N LEU A 156 2.47 22.33 20.69
CA LEU A 156 2.50 21.81 19.32
C LEU A 156 2.48 22.96 18.30
N VAL A 157 1.55 23.90 18.43
CA VAL A 157 1.45 25.05 17.51
C VAL A 157 2.72 25.90 17.53
N LYS A 158 3.27 26.20 18.72
CA LYS A 158 4.52 26.97 18.84
C LYS A 158 5.70 26.23 18.20
N ARG A 159 5.81 24.92 18.42
CA ARG A 159 6.88 24.07 17.91
C ARG A 159 6.79 23.91 16.39
N THR A 160 5.59 23.71 15.85
CA THR A 160 5.34 23.66 14.40
C THR A 160 5.69 24.98 13.74
N ARG A 161 5.27 26.12 14.29
CA ARG A 161 5.64 27.44 13.75
C ARG A 161 7.16 27.67 13.77
N LYS A 162 7.87 27.17 14.78
CA LYS A 162 9.34 27.22 14.81
C LYS A 162 9.93 26.37 13.69
N ALA A 163 9.52 25.11 13.56
CA ALA A 163 9.98 24.21 12.51
C ALA A 163 9.77 24.80 11.10
N ILE A 164 8.61 25.43 10.85
CA ILE A 164 8.31 26.09 9.58
C ILE A 164 9.29 27.23 9.30
N ARG A 165 9.54 28.11 10.29
CA ARG A 165 10.46 29.25 10.12
C ARG A 165 11.90 28.83 9.90
N ASP A 166 12.31 27.77 10.59
CA ASP A 166 13.68 27.28 10.58
C ASP A 166 13.92 26.24 9.45
N GLU A 167 12.90 25.98 8.62
CA GLU A 167 12.88 24.97 7.54
C GLU A 167 13.37 23.58 7.99
N GLU A 168 13.01 23.20 9.21
CA GLU A 168 13.44 21.96 9.84
C GLU A 168 12.84 20.73 9.13
N VAL A 169 13.58 19.62 9.17
CA VAL A 169 13.06 18.27 8.92
C VAL A 169 12.86 17.62 10.28
N VAL A 170 11.61 17.53 10.71
CA VAL A 170 11.27 17.03 12.04
C VAL A 170 9.89 16.40 12.06
N SER A 171 9.77 15.32 12.82
CA SER A 171 8.51 14.66 13.12
C SER A 171 8.08 14.93 14.56
N LEU A 172 6.90 15.57 14.70
CA LEU A 172 6.28 15.92 15.97
C LEU A 172 5.05 15.03 16.17
N ALA A 173 5.11 14.13 17.15
CA ALA A 173 3.95 13.34 17.53
C ALA A 173 3.14 14.02 18.63
N TYR A 174 1.89 14.36 18.34
CA TYR A 174 0.95 14.85 19.34
C TYR A 174 0.27 13.67 20.04
N VAL A 175 0.47 13.54 21.35
CA VAL A 175 -0.15 12.49 22.16
C VAL A 175 -1.56 12.92 22.55
N GLY A 176 -2.50 12.68 21.66
CA GLY A 176 -3.89 13.11 21.76
C GLY A 176 -4.67 12.85 20.46
N ASN A 177 -5.87 13.43 20.33
CA ASN A 177 -6.73 13.17 19.19
C ASN A 177 -6.37 14.03 17.96
N VAL A 178 -6.40 13.44 16.76
CA VAL A 178 -6.14 14.15 15.50
C VAL A 178 -7.16 15.24 15.21
N VAL A 179 -8.42 15.06 15.61
CA VAL A 179 -9.48 16.05 15.41
C VAL A 179 -9.13 17.36 16.10
N ASP A 180 -8.58 17.29 17.31
CA ASP A 180 -8.16 18.47 18.07
C ASP A 180 -7.02 19.22 17.36
N VAL A 181 -6.10 18.50 16.69
CA VAL A 181 -5.01 19.11 15.92
C VAL A 181 -5.55 19.83 14.68
N TRP A 182 -6.46 19.19 13.93
CA TRP A 182 -7.11 19.80 12.76
C TRP A 182 -7.85 21.08 13.15
N GLU A 183 -8.69 21.03 14.17
CA GLU A 183 -9.47 22.16 14.68
C GLU A 183 -8.54 23.27 15.22
N LYS A 184 -7.51 22.91 16.00
CA LYS A 184 -6.57 23.89 16.56
C LYS A 184 -5.73 24.58 15.48
N PHE A 185 -5.19 23.84 14.52
CA PHE A 185 -4.39 24.41 13.44
C PHE A 185 -5.23 25.34 12.56
N LEU A 186 -6.51 25.01 12.36
CA LEU A 186 -7.44 25.86 11.65
C LEU A 186 -7.64 27.21 12.36
N LYS A 187 -7.89 27.15 13.68
CA LYS A 187 -8.08 28.33 14.55
C LYS A 187 -6.83 29.21 14.60
N GLU A 188 -5.65 28.59 14.66
CA GLU A 188 -4.36 29.28 14.76
C GLU A 188 -3.78 29.71 13.41
N GLY A 189 -4.45 29.39 12.29
CA GLY A 189 -3.96 29.72 10.95
C GLY A 189 -2.63 29.04 10.60
N VAL A 190 -2.37 27.85 11.15
CA VAL A 190 -1.23 27.02 10.73
C VAL A 190 -1.60 26.35 9.41
N PHE A 191 -0.92 26.73 8.34
CA PHE A 191 -1.19 26.16 7.01
C PHE A 191 -0.63 24.74 6.91
N VAL A 192 -1.49 23.79 6.57
CA VAL A 192 -1.14 22.40 6.29
C VAL A 192 -1.03 22.22 4.78
N HIS A 193 0.14 21.82 4.28
CA HIS A 193 0.34 21.60 2.84
C HIS A 193 -0.29 20.29 2.39
N LEU A 194 0.03 19.22 3.11
CA LEU A 194 -0.51 17.88 2.88
C LEU A 194 -1.27 17.40 4.11
N GLY A 195 -2.48 16.88 3.91
CA GLY A 195 -3.30 16.24 4.93
C GLY A 195 -3.58 14.79 4.58
N SER A 196 -3.54 13.90 5.57
CA SER A 196 -4.02 12.53 5.43
C SER A 196 -4.49 11.96 6.77
N ASP A 197 -4.92 10.70 6.76
CA ASP A 197 -5.31 9.95 7.96
C ASP A 197 -4.92 8.47 7.79
N GLN A 198 -4.35 7.87 8.83
CA GLN A 198 -4.03 6.44 8.84
C GLN A 198 -4.41 5.78 10.19
N THR A 199 -5.51 6.26 10.78
CA THR A 199 -6.23 5.50 11.83
C THR A 199 -6.78 4.18 11.26
N SER A 200 -7.24 3.26 12.10
CA SER A 200 -7.66 1.93 11.66
C SER A 200 -9.17 1.85 11.42
N LEU A 201 -9.69 2.67 10.50
CA LEU A 201 -11.12 2.73 10.15
C LEU A 201 -11.63 1.52 9.35
N HIS A 202 -10.78 0.54 9.05
CA HIS A 202 -11.22 -0.80 8.63
C HIS A 202 -11.82 -1.61 9.80
N ASN A 203 -11.64 -1.17 11.04
CA ASN A 203 -12.27 -1.74 12.24
C ASN A 203 -12.58 -0.63 13.28
N PRO A 204 -13.50 0.29 12.96
CA PRO A 204 -13.75 1.50 13.75
C PRO A 204 -14.33 1.21 15.15
N TRP A 205 -15.01 0.06 15.33
CA TRP A 205 -15.78 -0.25 16.53
C TRP A 205 -15.00 -1.00 17.61
N ALA A 206 -13.88 -1.63 17.25
CA ALA A 206 -13.04 -2.40 18.17
C ALA A 206 -11.65 -1.78 18.36
N GLY A 207 -11.61 -0.46 18.60
CA GLY A 207 -10.39 0.28 18.94
C GLY A 207 -9.56 0.73 17.74
N GLY A 208 -10.13 0.72 16.53
CA GLY A 208 -9.46 1.23 15.34
C GLY A 208 -9.49 2.76 15.21
N TYR A 209 -10.51 3.41 15.77
CA TYR A 209 -10.66 4.87 15.82
C TYR A 209 -11.18 5.30 17.19
N TYR A 210 -10.64 6.39 17.73
CA TYR A 210 -10.97 6.89 19.05
C TYR A 210 -11.67 8.25 18.94
N PRO A 211 -12.85 8.42 19.56
CA PRO A 211 -13.63 9.65 19.43
C PRO A 211 -12.97 10.84 20.13
N ALA A 212 -13.05 12.02 19.51
CA ALA A 212 -12.60 13.27 20.09
C ALA A 212 -13.40 13.66 21.35
N GLY A 213 -12.74 14.31 22.31
CA GLY A 213 -13.34 14.71 23.58
C GLY A 213 -13.34 13.63 24.68
N LEU A 214 -12.85 12.43 24.40
CA LEU A 214 -12.56 11.40 25.39
C LEU A 214 -11.05 11.15 25.47
N SER A 215 -10.56 10.81 26.65
CA SER A 215 -9.22 10.23 26.81
C SER A 215 -9.18 8.79 26.27
N TYR A 216 -7.96 8.27 26.03
CA TYR A 216 -7.74 6.88 25.61
C TYR A 216 -8.41 5.87 26.55
N ASP A 217 -8.27 6.05 27.86
CA ASP A 217 -8.80 5.13 28.87
C ASP A 217 -10.33 5.21 28.98
N GLU A 218 -10.91 6.42 28.90
CA GLU A 218 -12.36 6.61 28.88
C GLU A 218 -12.99 5.95 27.65
N ALA A 219 -12.37 6.11 26.48
CA ALA A 219 -12.81 5.51 25.23
C ALA A 219 -12.73 3.97 25.28
N ASN A 220 -11.64 3.39 25.81
CA ASN A 220 -11.52 1.94 26.00
C ASN A 220 -12.57 1.40 26.98
N LEU A 221 -12.87 2.14 28.05
CA LEU A 221 -13.90 1.75 29.00
C LEU A 221 -15.30 1.78 28.37
N MET A 222 -15.60 2.83 27.59
CA MET A 222 -16.87 2.99 26.88
C MET A 222 -17.08 1.90 25.83
N MET A 223 -16.05 1.59 25.04
CA MET A 223 -16.09 0.54 24.01
C MET A 223 -16.57 -0.82 24.54
N VAL A 224 -16.24 -1.16 25.79
CA VAL A 224 -16.67 -2.43 26.42
C VAL A 224 -18.01 -2.30 27.15
N LYS A 225 -18.22 -1.19 27.87
CA LYS A 225 -19.41 -1.02 28.73
C LYS A 225 -20.65 -0.56 27.98
N ASP A 226 -20.48 0.24 26.93
CA ASP A 226 -21.54 0.86 26.14
C ASP A 226 -21.08 1.00 24.67
N PRO A 227 -20.98 -0.13 23.95
CA PRO A 227 -20.48 -0.15 22.56
C PRO A 227 -21.35 0.64 21.59
N GLU A 228 -22.66 0.77 21.87
CA GLU A 228 -23.57 1.58 21.05
C GLU A 228 -23.23 3.07 21.19
N LEU A 229 -23.06 3.57 22.42
CA LEU A 229 -22.62 4.95 22.65
C LEU A 229 -21.22 5.21 22.08
N PHE A 230 -20.30 4.25 22.19
CA PHE A 230 -18.98 4.35 21.58
C PHE A 230 -19.08 4.57 20.06
N ARG A 231 -19.90 3.78 19.37
CA ARG A 231 -20.15 3.92 17.93
C ARG A 231 -20.70 5.31 17.59
N ASP A 232 -21.69 5.80 18.34
CA ASP A 232 -22.27 7.12 18.12
C ASP A 232 -21.23 8.23 18.28
N LYS A 233 -20.34 8.11 19.27
CA LYS A 233 -19.23 9.04 19.49
C LYS A 233 -18.16 8.99 18.42
N VAL A 234 -17.83 7.80 17.90
CA VAL A 234 -16.92 7.66 16.75
C VAL A 234 -17.50 8.38 15.53
N GLN A 235 -18.78 8.16 15.22
CA GLN A 235 -19.44 8.83 14.09
C GLN A 235 -19.51 10.36 14.27
N GLU A 236 -19.78 10.85 15.48
CA GLU A 236 -19.72 12.28 15.82
C GLU A 236 -18.33 12.87 15.56
N SER A 237 -17.28 12.17 15.99
CA SER A 237 -15.90 12.57 15.79
C SER A 237 -15.50 12.59 14.31
N LEU A 238 -15.94 11.61 13.52
CA LEU A 238 -15.69 11.57 12.06
C LEU A 238 -16.31 12.78 11.36
N ARG A 239 -17.54 13.16 11.71
CA ARG A 239 -18.18 14.37 11.16
C ARG A 239 -17.39 15.63 11.48
N ARG A 240 -16.91 15.78 12.72
CA ARG A 240 -16.04 16.90 13.14
C ARG A 240 -14.71 16.91 12.40
N GLN A 241 -14.06 15.76 12.25
CA GLN A 241 -12.80 15.63 11.53
C GLN A 241 -12.94 16.09 10.07
N VAL A 242 -14.00 15.62 9.39
CA VAL A 242 -14.28 15.99 8.00
C VAL A 242 -14.60 17.48 7.88
N ASP A 243 -15.37 18.07 8.79
CA ASP A 243 -15.64 19.51 8.78
C ASP A 243 -14.34 20.34 8.87
N ALA A 244 -13.43 19.97 9.77
CA ALA A 244 -12.15 20.65 9.88
C ALA A 244 -11.30 20.48 8.60
N ILE A 245 -11.24 19.27 8.02
CA ILE A 245 -10.54 18.99 6.76
C ILE A 245 -11.16 19.80 5.60
N ASN A 246 -12.49 19.89 5.51
CA ASN A 246 -13.21 20.73 4.54
C ASN A 246 -12.75 22.19 4.63
N GLN A 247 -12.61 22.73 5.85
CA GLN A 247 -12.16 24.11 6.05
C GLN A 247 -10.67 24.34 5.74
N HIS A 248 -9.80 23.34 5.99
CA HIS A 248 -8.38 23.41 5.59
C HIS A 248 -8.21 23.32 4.07
N THR A 249 -8.93 22.40 3.43
CA THR A 249 -8.88 22.21 1.97
C THR A 249 -9.46 23.39 1.21
N ALA A 250 -10.48 24.06 1.75
CA ALA A 250 -10.96 25.36 1.26
C ALA A 250 -9.90 26.47 1.29
N LYS A 251 -8.84 26.33 2.10
CA LYS A 251 -7.68 27.24 2.16
C LYS A 251 -6.49 26.78 1.31
N GLY A 252 -6.59 25.62 0.64
CA GLY A 252 -5.55 25.11 -0.25
C GLY A 252 -4.75 23.92 0.29
N THR A 253 -5.13 23.34 1.43
CA THR A 253 -4.56 22.03 1.85
C THR A 253 -4.94 20.95 0.86
N TYR A 254 -3.97 20.13 0.45
CA TYR A 254 -4.25 18.92 -0.32
C TYR A 254 -4.44 17.74 0.62
N PHE A 255 -5.67 17.26 0.73
CA PHE A 255 -6.03 16.10 1.53
C PHE A 255 -6.20 14.87 0.65
N PHE A 256 -5.68 13.73 1.10
CA PHE A 256 -5.86 12.45 0.44
C PHE A 256 -6.10 11.33 1.48
N ASP A 257 -6.99 10.39 1.13
CA ASP A 257 -7.25 9.20 1.94
C ASP A 257 -6.11 8.19 1.78
N TYR A 258 -5.62 7.62 2.89
CA TYR A 258 -4.48 6.69 2.89
C TYR A 258 -4.89 5.22 2.74
N GLY A 259 -6.10 4.96 2.26
CA GLY A 259 -6.63 3.62 2.04
C GLY A 259 -6.92 2.86 3.33
N ASN A 260 -7.39 3.57 4.35
CA ASN A 260 -7.76 3.05 5.66
C ASN A 260 -9.28 3.01 5.91
N ALA A 261 -10.08 3.26 4.85
CA ALA A 261 -11.54 3.40 4.88
C ALA A 261 -12.04 4.69 5.56
N PHE A 262 -11.22 5.74 5.69
CA PHE A 262 -11.65 7.01 6.29
C PHE A 262 -12.82 7.64 5.54
N LEU A 263 -12.72 7.82 4.22
CA LEU A 263 -13.81 8.42 3.45
C LEU A 263 -15.09 7.56 3.49
N LEU A 264 -14.94 6.24 3.44
CA LEU A 264 -16.05 5.30 3.50
C LEU A 264 -16.78 5.36 4.84
N GLU A 265 -16.08 5.23 5.96
CA GLU A 265 -16.70 5.30 7.29
C GLU A 265 -17.23 6.70 7.61
N ALA A 266 -16.55 7.76 7.16
CA ALA A 266 -17.07 9.12 7.28
C ALA A 266 -18.37 9.31 6.50
N SER A 267 -18.49 8.72 5.30
CA SER A 267 -19.74 8.73 4.53
C SER A 267 -20.86 8.00 5.25
N ARG A 268 -20.58 6.82 5.84
CA ARG A 268 -21.52 6.04 6.63
C ARG A 268 -21.97 6.79 7.89
N ALA A 269 -21.09 7.63 8.45
CA ALA A 269 -21.39 8.53 9.57
C ALA A 269 -22.17 9.80 9.19
N GLY A 270 -22.45 10.03 7.90
CA GLY A 270 -23.16 11.21 7.40
C GLY A 270 -22.31 12.49 7.35
N ALA A 271 -20.98 12.36 7.23
CA ALA A 271 -20.10 13.51 7.03
C ALA A 271 -20.21 14.09 5.62
N GLU A 272 -19.92 15.39 5.46
CA GLU A 272 -19.92 16.08 4.17
C GLU A 272 -18.68 15.74 3.32
N ILE A 273 -18.62 14.48 2.87
CA ILE A 273 -17.45 13.89 2.20
C ILE A 273 -17.68 13.56 0.72
N PHE A 274 -18.90 13.71 0.23
CA PHE A 274 -19.22 13.52 -1.18
C PHE A 274 -18.90 14.76 -2.03
N ALA A 275 -18.51 14.52 -3.28
CA ALA A 275 -18.43 15.53 -4.32
C ALA A 275 -19.83 15.98 -4.75
N ALA A 276 -19.90 17.03 -5.57
CA ALA A 276 -21.17 17.62 -6.01
C ALA A 276 -22.07 16.66 -6.81
N ASN A 277 -21.50 15.61 -7.42
CA ASN A 277 -22.26 14.58 -8.14
C ASN A 277 -22.94 13.56 -7.22
N GLY A 278 -22.67 13.59 -5.91
CA GLY A 278 -23.25 12.68 -4.92
C GLY A 278 -22.81 11.22 -5.03
N ILE A 279 -21.86 10.91 -5.92
CA ILE A 279 -21.38 9.55 -6.20
C ILE A 279 -19.93 9.41 -5.73
N ASP A 280 -19.07 10.36 -6.12
CA ASP A 280 -17.66 10.31 -5.78
C ASP A 280 -17.39 10.99 -4.45
N PHE A 281 -16.28 10.63 -3.81
CA PHE A 281 -15.78 11.39 -2.67
C PHE A 281 -15.15 12.70 -3.12
N ARG A 282 -15.24 13.72 -2.26
CA ARG A 282 -14.64 15.04 -2.47
C ARG A 282 -13.11 14.98 -2.53
N TYR A 283 -12.51 14.01 -1.84
CA TYR A 283 -11.07 13.82 -1.79
C TYR A 283 -10.69 12.49 -2.44
N PRO A 284 -9.61 12.46 -3.23
CA PRO A 284 -9.12 11.22 -3.78
C PRO A 284 -8.44 10.36 -2.70
N SER A 285 -8.39 9.06 -2.94
CA SER A 285 -7.39 8.22 -2.25
C SER A 285 -6.00 8.49 -2.82
N TYR A 286 -4.96 8.17 -2.04
CA TYR A 286 -3.57 8.26 -2.51
C TYR A 286 -3.32 7.37 -3.74
N VAL A 287 -4.05 6.26 -3.89
CA VAL A 287 -3.95 5.48 -5.12
C VAL A 287 -4.64 6.19 -6.26
N GLN A 288 -5.83 6.74 -6.02
CA GLN A 288 -6.62 7.35 -7.08
C GLN A 288 -5.87 8.47 -7.81
N ASP A 289 -5.17 9.32 -7.06
CA ASP A 289 -4.56 10.54 -7.59
C ASP A 289 -3.02 10.55 -7.60
N ILE A 290 -2.38 9.61 -6.89
CA ILE A 290 -0.91 9.53 -6.82
C ILE A 290 -0.41 8.18 -7.35
N LEU A 291 -0.56 7.08 -6.60
CA LEU A 291 0.11 5.83 -6.96
C LEU A 291 -0.48 5.15 -8.20
N GLY A 292 -1.78 5.26 -8.44
CA GLY A 292 -2.43 4.72 -9.64
C GLY A 292 -1.79 5.29 -10.91
N PRO A 293 -1.98 6.58 -11.21
CA PRO A 293 -1.47 7.19 -12.42
C PRO A 293 0.06 7.26 -12.47
N MET A 294 0.73 7.49 -11.32
CA MET A 294 2.18 7.70 -11.33
C MET A 294 3.00 6.41 -11.21
N CYS A 295 2.43 5.32 -10.69
CA CYS A 295 3.15 4.06 -10.46
C CYS A 295 2.44 2.87 -11.12
N PHE A 296 1.27 2.46 -10.61
CA PHE A 296 0.63 1.20 -10.99
C PHE A 296 0.25 1.15 -12.46
N ASP A 297 -0.23 2.25 -13.03
CA ASP A 297 -0.60 2.28 -14.44
C ASP A 297 0.64 2.12 -15.33
N TYR A 298 1.85 2.46 -14.85
CA TYR A 298 3.12 2.14 -15.52
C TYR A 298 3.74 0.78 -15.10
N GLY A 299 3.07 0.01 -14.26
CA GLY A 299 3.55 -1.28 -13.74
C GLY A 299 4.47 -1.20 -12.51
N PHE A 300 4.80 0.00 -12.03
CA PHE A 300 5.61 0.16 -10.83
C PHE A 300 4.80 -0.20 -9.60
N GLY A 301 5.35 -1.11 -8.79
CA GLY A 301 4.74 -1.49 -7.52
C GLY A 301 5.72 -2.28 -6.66
N PRO A 302 5.30 -2.73 -5.47
CA PRO A 302 6.20 -3.23 -4.44
C PRO A 302 6.93 -4.48 -4.90
N PHE A 303 8.21 -4.37 -5.19
CA PHE A 303 9.10 -5.48 -5.44
C PHE A 303 9.99 -5.67 -4.22
N ARG A 304 9.86 -6.83 -3.55
CA ARG A 304 10.62 -7.13 -2.33
C ARG A 304 11.34 -8.46 -2.43
N TRP A 305 12.38 -8.59 -1.64
CA TRP A 305 13.11 -9.84 -1.53
C TRP A 305 13.62 -10.10 -0.12
N VAL A 306 13.93 -11.36 0.15
CA VAL A 306 14.51 -11.84 1.42
C VAL A 306 15.72 -12.74 1.11
N CYS A 307 16.86 -12.43 1.70
CA CYS A 307 18.06 -13.25 1.63
C CYS A 307 17.92 -14.40 2.65
N THR A 308 17.84 -15.65 2.16
CA THR A 308 17.59 -16.81 3.03
C THR A 308 18.77 -17.19 3.92
N SER A 309 19.96 -16.68 3.64
CA SER A 309 21.15 -16.79 4.50
C SER A 309 20.98 -16.10 5.85
N GLY A 310 20.15 -15.04 5.91
CA GLY A 310 20.08 -14.15 7.06
C GLY A 310 21.33 -13.27 7.25
N ASP A 311 22.26 -13.25 6.29
CA ASP A 311 23.49 -12.47 6.34
C ASP A 311 23.29 -11.06 5.77
N PRO A 312 23.57 -9.98 6.54
CA PRO A 312 23.51 -8.61 6.04
C PRO A 312 24.37 -8.35 4.78
N ARG A 313 25.44 -9.12 4.56
CA ARG A 313 26.30 -8.99 3.38
C ARG A 313 25.58 -9.37 2.09
N ASP A 314 24.74 -10.40 2.13
CA ASP A 314 23.90 -10.77 0.98
C ASP A 314 22.89 -9.64 0.70
N LEU A 315 22.37 -9.00 1.74
CA LEU A 315 21.46 -7.85 1.57
C LEU A 315 22.18 -6.67 0.91
N GLN A 316 23.39 -6.33 1.38
CA GLN A 316 24.22 -5.29 0.77
C GLN A 316 24.54 -5.60 -0.70
N ALA A 317 24.87 -6.86 -1.02
CA ALA A 317 25.08 -7.28 -2.40
C ALA A 317 23.81 -7.11 -3.25
N THR A 318 22.65 -7.53 -2.74
CA THR A 318 21.37 -7.33 -3.46
C THR A 318 20.98 -5.86 -3.61
N ASP A 319 21.25 -5.01 -2.61
CA ASP A 319 21.00 -3.57 -2.67
C ASP A 319 21.85 -2.94 -3.78
N GLN A 320 23.13 -3.30 -3.85
CA GLN A 320 24.05 -2.81 -4.89
C GLN A 320 23.63 -3.28 -6.29
N ILE A 321 23.30 -4.57 -6.46
CA ILE A 321 22.85 -5.12 -7.74
C ILE A 321 21.55 -4.42 -8.19
N ALA A 322 20.57 -4.26 -7.30
CA ALA A 322 19.31 -3.58 -7.63
C ALA A 322 19.55 -2.12 -8.04
N HIS A 323 20.43 -1.41 -7.32
CA HIS A 323 20.82 -0.05 -7.65
C HIS A 323 21.46 0.06 -9.04
N GLU A 324 22.43 -0.80 -9.36
CA GLU A 324 23.11 -0.82 -10.67
C GLU A 324 22.15 -1.12 -11.82
N VAL A 325 21.24 -2.10 -11.64
CA VAL A 325 20.23 -2.45 -12.64
C VAL A 325 19.29 -1.27 -12.90
N LEU A 326 18.77 -0.63 -11.84
CA LEU A 326 17.89 0.53 -11.99
C LEU A 326 18.60 1.71 -12.64
N GLN A 327 19.87 1.97 -12.30
CA GLN A 327 20.68 3.00 -12.96
C GLN A 327 20.84 2.74 -14.45
N SER A 328 21.11 1.49 -14.85
CA SER A 328 21.22 1.08 -16.25
C SER A 328 19.90 1.28 -17.02
N LEU A 329 18.77 0.93 -16.39
CA LEU A 329 17.43 1.14 -16.95
C LEU A 329 17.11 2.62 -17.11
N TYR A 330 17.45 3.44 -16.12
CA TYR A 330 17.22 4.88 -16.14
C TYR A 330 17.88 5.57 -17.35
N GLN A 331 19.07 5.13 -17.77
CA GLN A 331 19.75 5.72 -18.95
C GLN A 331 19.00 5.55 -20.27
N LYS A 332 18.07 4.59 -20.34
CA LYS A 332 17.30 4.25 -21.55
C LYS A 332 15.79 4.45 -21.33
N ALA A 333 15.40 4.95 -20.18
CA ALA A 333 14.00 5.09 -19.79
C ALA A 333 13.34 6.20 -20.61
N PRO A 334 12.11 5.99 -21.10
CA PRO A 334 11.31 7.08 -21.62
C PRO A 334 10.88 8.02 -20.47
N ASP A 335 10.55 9.27 -20.82
CA ASP A 335 10.28 10.35 -19.86
C ASP A 335 9.16 9.98 -18.87
N GLU A 336 8.18 9.20 -19.32
CA GLU A 336 7.01 8.75 -18.57
C GLU A 336 7.38 7.95 -17.32
N ILE A 337 8.44 7.12 -17.37
CA ILE A 337 8.83 6.23 -16.26
C ILE A 337 10.13 6.64 -15.58
N ALA A 338 10.91 7.55 -16.20
CA ALA A 338 12.21 7.98 -15.69
C ALA A 338 12.14 8.49 -14.24
N ARG A 339 11.04 9.17 -13.87
CA ARG A 339 10.84 9.68 -12.51
C ARG A 339 10.69 8.57 -11.48
N GLN A 340 9.91 7.53 -11.76
CA GLN A 340 9.73 6.43 -10.82
C GLN A 340 11.02 5.62 -10.64
N LEU A 341 11.81 5.45 -11.69
CA LEU A 341 13.14 4.87 -11.57
C LEU A 341 14.04 5.73 -10.67
N GLN A 342 14.07 7.04 -10.88
CA GLN A 342 14.88 7.96 -10.07
C GLN A 342 14.50 7.90 -8.58
N ASP A 343 13.22 7.88 -8.25
CA ASP A 343 12.74 7.79 -6.87
C ASP A 343 13.22 6.50 -6.19
N ASN A 344 13.18 5.37 -6.91
CA ASN A 344 13.58 4.08 -6.39
C ASN A 344 15.11 3.87 -6.36
N ILE A 345 15.86 4.51 -7.27
CA ILE A 345 17.32 4.60 -7.23
C ILE A 345 17.77 5.36 -5.99
N HIS A 346 17.14 6.51 -5.71
CA HIS A 346 17.43 7.30 -4.53
C HIS A 346 17.10 6.51 -3.24
N TRP A 347 15.93 5.88 -3.21
CA TRP A 347 15.54 5.03 -2.09
C TRP A 347 16.55 3.91 -1.79
N ILE A 348 16.93 3.11 -2.80
CA ILE A 348 17.81 1.97 -2.58
C ILE A 348 19.21 2.41 -2.13
N ALA A 349 19.69 3.56 -2.62
CA ALA A 349 20.97 4.13 -2.21
C ALA A 349 21.01 4.55 -0.72
N GLU A 350 19.85 4.88 -0.13
CA GLU A 350 19.73 5.34 1.27
C GLU A 350 19.13 4.27 2.20
N ALA A 351 18.68 3.14 1.66
CA ALA A 351 17.91 2.16 2.41
C ALA A 351 18.68 1.53 3.58
N GLU A 352 20.00 1.41 3.47
CA GLU A 352 20.88 0.93 4.57
C GLU A 352 20.98 1.97 5.71
N GLN A 353 21.18 3.24 5.36
CA GLN A 353 21.35 4.35 6.33
C GLN A 353 20.10 4.55 7.20
N ASN A 354 18.93 4.18 6.67
CA ASN A 354 17.66 4.28 7.37
C ASN A 354 17.42 3.17 8.41
N GLN A 355 18.25 2.11 8.43
CA GLN A 355 18.21 1.03 9.44
C GLN A 355 16.82 0.40 9.66
N LEU A 356 16.10 0.11 8.57
CA LEU A 356 14.71 -0.35 8.61
C LEU A 356 14.53 -1.88 8.71
N VAL A 357 15.62 -2.64 8.65
CA VAL A 357 15.61 -4.11 8.68
C VAL A 357 15.21 -4.61 10.07
N VAL A 358 14.16 -5.44 10.13
CA VAL A 358 13.71 -6.11 11.35
C VAL A 358 13.42 -7.56 11.03
N GLY A 359 14.10 -8.48 11.71
CA GLY A 359 13.95 -9.92 11.47
C GLY A 359 14.82 -10.40 10.31
N SER A 360 14.19 -10.86 9.22
CA SER A 360 14.92 -11.36 8.05
C SER A 360 15.64 -10.23 7.31
N GLN A 361 16.76 -10.58 6.67
CA GLN A 361 17.49 -9.67 5.77
C GLN A 361 16.66 -9.49 4.51
N ALA A 362 16.00 -8.35 4.40
CA ALA A 362 14.99 -8.10 3.39
C ALA A 362 15.03 -6.65 2.94
N ARG A 363 14.62 -6.43 1.69
CA ARG A 363 14.51 -5.10 1.08
C ARG A 363 13.25 -5.00 0.22
N ILE A 364 12.85 -3.77 -0.04
CA ILE A 364 11.77 -3.41 -0.95
C ILE A 364 12.18 -2.19 -1.78
N LEU A 365 11.64 -2.09 -2.99
CA LEU A 365 11.56 -0.88 -3.82
C LEU A 365 10.37 -1.03 -4.79
N TYR A 366 10.07 -0.02 -5.60
CA TYR A 366 9.14 -0.14 -6.71
C TYR A 366 9.88 -0.35 -8.04
N ALA A 367 9.41 -1.30 -8.84
CA ALA A 367 9.90 -1.56 -10.19
C ALA A 367 8.77 -2.02 -11.11
N ASP A 368 8.87 -1.68 -12.40
CA ASP A 368 8.00 -2.14 -13.48
C ASP A 368 8.37 -3.56 -13.96
N ALA A 369 7.67 -4.08 -14.97
CA ALA A 369 7.89 -5.45 -15.47
C ALA A 369 9.36 -5.71 -15.84
N GLU A 370 9.97 -4.77 -16.58
CA GLU A 370 11.37 -4.87 -16.99
C GLU A 370 12.32 -4.78 -15.79
N GLY A 371 12.11 -3.83 -14.88
CA GLY A 371 12.92 -3.69 -13.67
C GLY A 371 12.88 -4.94 -12.80
N ARG A 372 11.68 -5.48 -12.53
CA ARG A 372 11.52 -6.71 -11.72
C ARG A 372 12.27 -7.88 -12.35
N VAL A 373 12.10 -8.11 -13.66
CA VAL A 373 12.75 -9.22 -14.36
C VAL A 373 14.27 -9.07 -14.38
N GLN A 374 14.80 -7.87 -14.65
CA GLN A 374 16.25 -7.66 -14.70
C GLN A 374 16.92 -7.77 -13.33
N ILE A 375 16.31 -7.22 -12.28
CA ILE A 375 16.83 -7.35 -10.91
C ILE A 375 16.81 -8.83 -10.49
N ALA A 376 15.69 -9.53 -10.70
CA ALA A 376 15.57 -10.94 -10.37
C ALA A 376 16.57 -11.82 -11.13
N ALA A 377 16.79 -11.55 -12.42
CA ALA A 377 17.78 -12.28 -13.22
C ALA A 377 19.20 -12.03 -12.71
N ALA A 378 19.54 -10.79 -12.34
CA ALA A 378 20.85 -10.44 -11.78
C ALA A 378 21.08 -11.10 -10.41
N PHE A 379 20.05 -11.16 -9.54
CA PHE A 379 20.15 -11.91 -8.28
C PHE A 379 20.37 -13.40 -8.53
N ASN A 380 19.62 -14.01 -9.45
CA ASN A 380 19.78 -15.43 -9.76
C ASN A 380 21.20 -15.73 -10.28
N GLU A 381 21.74 -14.87 -11.13
CA GLU A 381 23.13 -15.00 -11.62
C GLU A 381 24.16 -14.82 -10.50
N ALA A 382 23.97 -13.86 -9.60
CA ALA A 382 24.86 -13.65 -8.45
C ALA A 382 24.84 -14.84 -7.46
N ILE A 383 23.69 -15.50 -7.27
CA ILE A 383 23.58 -16.74 -6.50
C ILE A 383 24.34 -17.88 -7.19
N LYS A 384 24.20 -18.01 -8.52
CA LYS A 384 24.91 -19.00 -9.32
C LYS A 384 26.43 -18.83 -9.26
N ASN A 385 26.90 -17.59 -9.22
CA ASN A 385 28.32 -17.23 -9.14
C ASN A 385 28.89 -17.27 -7.71
N GLY A 386 28.02 -17.36 -6.69
CA GLY A 386 28.42 -17.39 -5.28
C GLY A 386 28.67 -16.01 -4.66
N ASP A 387 28.34 -14.92 -5.36
CA ASP A 387 28.40 -13.54 -4.85
C ASP A 387 27.31 -13.29 -3.81
N ILE A 388 26.16 -13.97 -3.94
CA ILE A 388 25.13 -14.10 -2.92
C ILE A 388 25.18 -15.53 -2.38
N SER A 389 25.31 -15.69 -1.07
CA SER A 389 25.70 -16.97 -0.45
C SER A 389 24.60 -18.03 -0.40
N ALA A 390 23.34 -17.63 -0.55
CA ALA A 390 22.17 -18.50 -0.43
C ALA A 390 21.02 -18.04 -1.35
N PRO A 391 19.97 -18.86 -1.54
CA PRO A 391 18.79 -18.47 -2.30
C PRO A 391 18.16 -17.15 -1.83
N VAL A 392 17.54 -16.42 -2.76
CA VAL A 392 16.78 -15.21 -2.47
C VAL A 392 15.31 -15.48 -2.76
N VAL A 393 14.44 -15.10 -1.84
CA VAL A 393 12.99 -15.21 -2.01
C VAL A 393 12.46 -13.86 -2.47
N LEU A 394 11.92 -13.80 -3.69
CA LEU A 394 11.15 -12.66 -4.17
C LEU A 394 9.70 -12.73 -3.67
N GLY A 395 9.09 -11.57 -3.54
CA GLY A 395 7.66 -11.44 -3.35
C GLY A 395 7.23 -9.99 -3.52
N ARG A 396 6.04 -9.67 -3.02
CA ARG A 396 5.48 -8.32 -3.02
C ARG A 396 4.42 -8.14 -1.94
N ASP A 397 4.01 -6.89 -1.74
CA ASP A 397 2.71 -6.65 -1.13
C ASP A 397 1.59 -7.07 -2.08
N HIS A 398 0.38 -7.24 -1.56
CA HIS A 398 -0.77 -7.40 -2.46
C HIS A 398 -1.19 -6.04 -3.04
N HIS A 399 -0.77 -4.93 -2.41
CA HIS A 399 -0.87 -3.55 -2.90
C HIS A 399 -0.01 -3.32 -4.15
N ASP A 400 -0.44 -3.84 -5.30
CA ASP A 400 0.32 -3.85 -6.54
C ASP A 400 -0.60 -3.68 -7.77
N VAL A 401 -0.01 -3.46 -8.93
CA VAL A 401 -0.67 -3.21 -10.22
C VAL A 401 -1.77 -4.22 -10.57
N SER A 402 -1.53 -5.52 -10.35
CA SER A 402 -2.42 -6.61 -10.78
C SER A 402 -3.01 -7.42 -9.63
N GLY A 403 -2.36 -7.38 -8.46
CA GLY A 403 -2.66 -8.30 -7.38
C GLY A 403 -4.00 -8.05 -6.70
N THR A 404 -4.57 -6.85 -6.79
CA THR A 404 -5.71 -6.46 -5.94
C THR A 404 -6.78 -5.69 -6.71
N ASP A 405 -8.02 -6.12 -6.52
CA ASP A 405 -9.20 -5.33 -6.84
C ASP A 405 -9.78 -4.72 -5.55
N SER A 406 -9.76 -3.38 -5.47
CA SER A 406 -10.23 -2.61 -4.32
C SER A 406 -10.77 -1.24 -4.79
N PRO A 407 -12.11 -1.07 -4.88
CA PRO A 407 -12.71 0.15 -5.44
C PRO A 407 -12.40 1.42 -4.65
N TYR A 408 -11.98 1.28 -3.39
CA TYR A 408 -11.64 2.40 -2.50
C TYR A 408 -10.12 2.62 -2.39
N ARG A 409 -9.30 1.80 -3.07
CA ARG A 409 -7.84 1.90 -3.01
C ARG A 409 -7.19 1.47 -4.31
N GLU A 410 -6.71 0.24 -4.45
CA GLU A 410 -5.89 -0.21 -5.59
C GLU A 410 -6.51 0.03 -6.98
N THR A 411 -7.84 -0.06 -7.10
CA THR A 411 -8.59 0.16 -8.34
C THR A 411 -9.47 1.40 -8.29
N SER A 412 -9.20 2.33 -7.36
CA SER A 412 -9.98 3.56 -7.20
C SER A 412 -9.84 4.55 -8.37
N ASN A 413 -8.77 4.45 -9.17
CA ASN A 413 -8.60 5.22 -10.42
C ASN A 413 -9.18 4.52 -11.66
N ILE A 414 -10.07 3.54 -11.50
CA ILE A 414 -10.75 2.87 -12.62
C ILE A 414 -12.18 3.40 -12.75
N TYR A 415 -12.49 3.95 -13.93
CA TYR A 415 -13.71 4.75 -14.16
C TYR A 415 -14.70 4.12 -15.16
N ASP A 416 -14.41 2.94 -15.71
CA ASP A 416 -15.32 2.20 -16.61
C ASP A 416 -16.40 1.39 -15.87
N GLY A 417 -16.43 1.49 -14.53
CA GLY A 417 -17.33 0.73 -13.66
C GLY A 417 -16.75 -0.61 -13.19
N SER A 418 -15.66 -1.09 -13.80
CA SER A 418 -15.05 -2.38 -13.45
C SER A 418 -14.29 -2.38 -12.12
N LYS A 419 -14.16 -1.23 -11.44
CA LYS A 419 -13.49 -1.15 -10.12
C LYS A 419 -14.12 -2.04 -9.03
N PHE A 420 -15.37 -2.46 -9.22
CA PHE A 420 -16.12 -3.34 -8.32
C PHE A 420 -16.04 -4.83 -8.69
N THR A 421 -15.37 -5.19 -9.78
CA THR A 421 -15.14 -6.61 -10.12
C THR A 421 -13.87 -7.14 -9.45
N ALA A 422 -13.70 -8.46 -9.41
CA ALA A 422 -12.54 -9.12 -8.78
C ALA A 422 -11.75 -10.01 -9.77
N ASP A 423 -12.03 -9.88 -11.08
CA ASP A 423 -11.47 -10.74 -12.11
C ASP A 423 -9.95 -10.62 -12.19
N MET A 424 -9.40 -9.40 -12.06
CA MET A 424 -7.97 -9.14 -12.19
C MET A 424 -7.18 -9.87 -11.12
N ALA A 425 -7.59 -9.74 -9.85
CA ALA A 425 -6.93 -10.40 -8.72
C ALA A 425 -7.00 -11.94 -8.83
N ILE A 426 -8.15 -12.49 -9.26
CA ILE A 426 -8.34 -13.93 -9.46
C ILE A 426 -7.50 -14.45 -10.64
N HIS A 427 -7.51 -13.75 -11.77
CA HIS A 427 -6.68 -14.11 -12.92
C HIS A 427 -5.19 -14.00 -12.61
N ASN A 428 -4.79 -13.04 -11.75
CA ASN A 428 -3.39 -12.88 -11.35
C ASN A 428 -2.89 -14.11 -10.60
N VAL A 429 -3.56 -14.49 -9.51
CA VAL A 429 -3.11 -15.62 -8.67
C VAL A 429 -3.13 -16.94 -9.44
N ILE A 430 -4.15 -17.14 -10.29
CA ILE A 430 -4.24 -18.32 -11.16
C ILE A 430 -3.08 -18.32 -12.16
N GLY A 431 -2.84 -17.19 -12.83
CA GLY A 431 -1.81 -17.09 -13.85
C GLY A 431 -0.39 -17.17 -13.31
N ASP A 432 -0.12 -16.67 -12.11
CA ASP A 432 1.17 -16.84 -11.42
C ASP A 432 1.42 -18.31 -11.07
N SER A 433 0.37 -19.03 -10.68
CA SER A 433 0.46 -20.40 -10.19
C SER A 433 1.05 -21.38 -11.21
N PHE A 434 0.80 -21.17 -12.51
CA PHE A 434 1.34 -22.02 -13.57
C PHE A 434 2.48 -21.36 -14.36
N ARG A 435 3.04 -20.25 -13.86
CA ARG A 435 4.17 -19.54 -14.47
C ARG A 435 5.45 -19.55 -13.64
N GLY A 436 5.48 -20.30 -12.54
CA GLY A 436 6.70 -20.59 -11.79
C GLY A 436 6.79 -19.92 -10.42
N ALA A 437 5.68 -19.40 -9.88
CA ALA A 437 5.61 -19.01 -8.48
C ALA A 437 5.92 -20.21 -7.55
N THR A 438 6.72 -20.00 -6.50
CA THR A 438 6.97 -21.03 -5.49
C THR A 438 5.75 -21.20 -4.57
N TRP A 439 5.05 -20.12 -4.26
CA TRP A 439 3.71 -20.18 -3.69
C TRP A 439 2.86 -19.02 -4.18
N VAL A 440 1.54 -19.20 -4.12
CA VAL A 440 0.56 -18.18 -4.45
C VAL A 440 -0.47 -18.04 -3.33
N SER A 441 -1.07 -16.87 -3.23
CA SER A 441 -2.05 -16.55 -2.20
C SER A 441 -3.17 -15.66 -2.72
N ILE A 442 -4.40 -15.89 -2.27
CA ILE A 442 -5.57 -15.04 -2.52
C ILE A 442 -6.34 -14.80 -1.23
N HIS A 443 -6.56 -13.53 -0.91
CA HIS A 443 -7.13 -13.09 0.35
C HIS A 443 -8.38 -12.23 0.13
N ASN A 444 -9.22 -12.18 1.15
CA ASN A 444 -10.36 -11.27 1.26
C ASN A 444 -10.06 -10.16 2.27
N GLY A 445 -10.25 -8.91 1.84
CA GLY A 445 -10.33 -7.74 2.67
C GLY A 445 -9.02 -7.03 2.98
N GLY A 446 -7.90 -7.44 2.35
CA GLY A 446 -6.60 -6.87 2.65
C GLY A 446 -6.56 -5.36 2.46
N GLY A 447 -6.27 -4.64 3.55
CA GLY A 447 -6.09 -3.19 3.51
C GLY A 447 -7.33 -2.39 3.91
N VAL A 448 -8.33 -2.32 3.03
CA VAL A 448 -9.55 -1.50 3.25
C VAL A 448 -10.51 -2.17 4.25
N GLY A 449 -10.47 -3.50 4.39
CA GLY A 449 -11.31 -4.24 5.33
C GLY A 449 -12.07 -5.39 4.67
N TRP A 450 -12.57 -6.31 5.50
CA TRP A 450 -13.26 -7.53 5.08
C TRP A 450 -14.46 -7.25 4.15
N GLY A 451 -14.56 -7.99 3.04
CA GLY A 451 -15.66 -7.89 2.07
C GLY A 451 -15.51 -6.77 1.04
N GLU A 452 -14.58 -5.83 1.25
CA GLU A 452 -14.40 -4.67 0.35
C GLU A 452 -13.30 -4.90 -0.71
N VAL A 453 -12.52 -5.99 -0.60
CA VAL A 453 -11.30 -6.21 -1.38
C VAL A 453 -11.08 -7.69 -1.68
N ILE A 454 -10.58 -8.00 -2.88
CA ILE A 454 -9.97 -9.29 -3.20
C ILE A 454 -8.51 -9.03 -3.60
N ASN A 455 -7.57 -9.62 -2.87
CA ASN A 455 -6.15 -9.30 -2.98
C ASN A 455 -5.25 -10.54 -2.96
N GLY A 456 -4.40 -10.68 -3.97
CA GLY A 456 -3.49 -11.80 -4.18
C GLY A 456 -2.01 -11.40 -4.24
N GLY A 457 -1.16 -12.38 -3.97
CA GLY A 457 0.28 -12.23 -3.98
C GLY A 457 1.00 -13.56 -4.17
N PHE A 458 2.31 -13.49 -4.38
CA PHE A 458 3.15 -14.63 -4.64
C PHE A 458 4.41 -14.60 -3.77
N GLY A 459 5.09 -15.74 -3.70
CA GLY A 459 6.51 -15.79 -3.42
C GLY A 459 7.25 -16.72 -4.38
N MET A 460 8.49 -16.36 -4.69
CA MET A 460 9.32 -17.07 -5.67
C MET A 460 10.74 -17.21 -5.16
N VAL A 461 11.25 -18.44 -5.14
CA VAL A 461 12.65 -18.73 -4.79
C VAL A 461 13.52 -18.60 -6.03
N LEU A 462 14.59 -17.82 -5.91
CA LEU A 462 15.74 -17.81 -6.81
C LEU A 462 16.85 -18.62 -6.16
N ASP A 463 17.30 -19.67 -6.83
CA ASP A 463 18.31 -20.62 -6.34
C ASP A 463 19.56 -20.68 -7.23
N GLY A 464 19.66 -19.78 -8.22
CA GLY A 464 20.74 -19.77 -9.21
C GLY A 464 20.55 -20.74 -10.37
N SER A 465 19.47 -21.52 -10.40
CA SER A 465 19.21 -22.47 -11.47
C SER A 465 18.67 -21.82 -12.75
N GLU A 466 18.86 -22.50 -13.88
CA GLU A 466 18.23 -22.12 -15.15
C GLU A 466 16.69 -22.24 -15.08
N ALA A 467 16.17 -23.13 -14.22
CA ALA A 467 14.74 -23.27 -13.99
C ALA A 467 14.17 -22.02 -13.30
N ALA A 468 14.84 -21.50 -12.27
CA ALA A 468 14.48 -20.25 -11.62
C ALA A 468 14.53 -19.07 -12.61
N LEU A 469 15.56 -19.01 -13.48
CA LEU A 469 15.66 -17.97 -14.52
C LEU A 469 14.50 -18.01 -15.53
N LYS A 470 14.06 -19.20 -15.93
CA LYS A 470 12.89 -19.35 -16.80
C LYS A 470 11.61 -18.93 -16.08
N ASN A 471 11.44 -19.36 -14.83
CA ASN A 471 10.26 -19.12 -14.01
C ASN A 471 10.09 -17.63 -13.68
N LEU A 472 11.16 -16.95 -13.25
CA LEU A 472 11.10 -15.52 -12.94
C LEU A 472 10.69 -14.69 -14.15
N LYS A 473 11.21 -15.01 -15.34
CA LYS A 473 10.86 -14.30 -16.58
C LYS A 473 9.39 -14.45 -16.92
N ASN A 474 8.86 -15.66 -16.81
CA ASN A 474 7.46 -15.94 -17.15
C ASN A 474 6.49 -15.35 -16.13
N MET A 475 6.75 -15.53 -14.84
CA MET A 475 5.83 -15.10 -13.79
C MET A 475 5.84 -13.59 -13.63
N LEU A 476 7.01 -12.94 -13.48
CA LEU A 476 7.07 -11.49 -13.23
C LEU A 476 6.56 -10.68 -14.42
N PHE A 477 6.74 -11.18 -15.64
CA PHE A 477 6.14 -10.61 -16.83
C PHE A 477 4.60 -10.61 -16.74
N PHE A 478 3.99 -11.74 -16.35
CA PHE A 478 2.54 -11.84 -16.24
C PHE A 478 1.99 -11.08 -15.04
N ASP A 479 2.61 -11.21 -13.86
CA ASP A 479 2.20 -10.58 -12.60
C ASP A 479 2.11 -9.05 -12.72
N VAL A 480 2.90 -8.43 -13.60
CA VAL A 480 2.81 -6.99 -13.89
C VAL A 480 1.87 -6.70 -15.06
N ASN A 481 2.08 -7.33 -16.22
CA ASN A 481 1.37 -6.94 -17.44
C ASN A 481 -0.11 -7.32 -17.47
N ASN A 482 -0.56 -8.27 -16.63
CA ASN A 482 -1.98 -8.56 -16.42
C ASN A 482 -2.74 -7.31 -15.96
N GLY A 483 -2.23 -6.64 -14.93
CA GLY A 483 -2.84 -5.44 -14.37
C GLY A 483 -2.69 -4.23 -15.29
N ILE A 484 -1.54 -4.07 -15.97
CA ILE A 484 -1.40 -3.00 -16.97
C ILE A 484 -2.42 -3.19 -18.10
N ALA A 485 -2.61 -4.42 -18.60
CA ALA A 485 -3.60 -4.71 -19.63
C ALA A 485 -5.03 -4.39 -19.16
N ARG A 486 -5.40 -4.77 -17.93
CA ARG A 486 -6.71 -4.43 -17.33
C ARG A 486 -6.87 -2.91 -17.20
N ARG A 487 -5.87 -2.21 -16.64
CA ARG A 487 -5.90 -0.76 -16.41
C ARG A 487 -5.97 0.02 -17.72
N SER A 488 -5.27 -0.45 -18.76
CA SER A 488 -5.39 0.09 -20.10
C SER A 488 -6.80 -0.12 -20.65
N TRP A 489 -7.37 -1.32 -20.54
CA TRP A 489 -8.76 -1.59 -20.95
C TRP A 489 -9.77 -0.68 -20.23
N ALA A 490 -9.53 -0.39 -18.94
CA ALA A 490 -10.29 0.57 -18.14
C ALA A 490 -10.12 2.04 -18.57
N ARG A 491 -9.30 2.30 -19.59
CA ARG A 491 -9.01 3.59 -20.23
C ARG A 491 -8.07 4.50 -19.43
N ASN A 492 -7.20 3.94 -18.59
CA ASN A 492 -6.10 4.71 -18.01
C ASN A 492 -5.05 4.99 -19.10
N GLU A 493 -4.69 6.26 -19.26
CA GLU A 493 -3.81 6.74 -20.32
C GLU A 493 -2.40 6.17 -20.16
N GLU A 494 -1.88 6.24 -18.94
CA GLU A 494 -0.55 5.77 -18.55
C GLU A 494 -0.40 4.26 -18.76
N ALA A 495 -1.45 3.48 -18.44
CA ALA A 495 -1.47 2.04 -18.67
C ALA A 495 -1.56 1.69 -20.16
N SER A 496 -2.26 2.51 -20.93
CA SER A 496 -2.33 2.33 -22.39
C SER A 496 -0.98 2.59 -23.05
N PHE A 497 -0.22 3.58 -22.58
CA PHE A 497 1.17 3.77 -22.98
C PHE A 497 2.02 2.55 -22.61
N ALA A 498 1.98 2.12 -21.34
CA ALA A 498 2.84 1.06 -20.83
C ALA A 498 2.61 -0.28 -21.55
N ILE A 499 1.35 -0.66 -21.80
CA ILE A 499 1.05 -1.94 -22.46
C ILE A 499 1.38 -1.93 -23.95
N GLN A 500 1.24 -0.80 -24.64
CA GLN A 500 1.66 -0.66 -26.03
C GLN A 500 3.17 -0.83 -26.17
N ARG A 501 3.94 -0.15 -25.32
CA ARG A 501 5.41 -0.30 -25.25
C ARG A 501 5.81 -1.76 -24.97
N GLU A 502 5.08 -2.46 -24.09
CA GLU A 502 5.40 -3.86 -23.80
C GLU A 502 5.05 -4.80 -24.97
N MET A 503 3.93 -4.58 -25.68
CA MET A 503 3.59 -5.35 -26.89
C MET A 503 4.64 -5.19 -28.00
N GLU A 504 5.24 -4.00 -28.15
CA GLU A 504 6.33 -3.78 -29.11
C GLU A 504 7.61 -4.56 -28.75
N ARG A 505 7.86 -4.73 -27.45
CA ARG A 505 9.09 -5.36 -26.93
C ARG A 505 8.98 -6.88 -26.80
N THR A 506 7.79 -7.41 -26.57
CA THR A 506 7.58 -8.82 -26.23
C THR A 506 6.78 -9.55 -27.33
N PRO A 507 7.48 -10.32 -28.20
CA PRO A 507 6.82 -11.15 -29.19
C PRO A 507 5.83 -12.14 -28.55
N GLY A 508 4.60 -12.16 -29.06
CA GLY A 508 3.55 -13.05 -28.58
C GLY A 508 2.65 -12.46 -27.49
N LEU A 509 2.93 -11.24 -27.00
CA LEU A 509 1.95 -10.47 -26.26
C LEU A 509 1.03 -9.72 -27.23
N THR A 510 -0.26 -10.04 -27.20
CA THR A 510 -1.31 -9.27 -27.87
C THR A 510 -2.42 -9.04 -26.88
N VAL A 511 -2.73 -7.78 -26.60
CA VAL A 511 -3.86 -7.40 -25.74
C VAL A 511 -4.88 -6.57 -26.52
N THR A 512 -6.11 -6.53 -26.04
CA THR A 512 -7.14 -5.65 -26.59
C THR A 512 -6.95 -4.23 -26.06
N LEU A 513 -6.72 -3.27 -26.96
CA LEU A 513 -6.71 -1.86 -26.61
C LEU A 513 -8.13 -1.28 -26.63
N PRO A 514 -8.50 -0.38 -25.69
CA PRO A 514 -9.80 0.27 -25.71
C PRO A 514 -9.92 1.22 -26.91
N ASN A 515 -11.10 1.27 -27.52
CA ASN A 515 -11.43 2.33 -28.48
C ASN A 515 -12.17 3.43 -27.74
N LEU A 516 -11.58 4.63 -27.68
CA LEU A 516 -12.17 5.76 -26.97
C LEU A 516 -13.26 6.41 -27.85
N VAL A 517 -14.40 6.73 -27.24
CA VAL A 517 -15.49 7.47 -27.87
C VAL A 517 -15.44 8.93 -27.42
N GLU A 518 -15.60 9.87 -28.34
CA GLU A 518 -15.64 11.29 -27.98
C GLU A 518 -16.89 11.58 -27.14
N GLU A 519 -16.71 12.35 -26.06
CA GLU A 519 -17.75 12.61 -25.07
C GLU A 519 -19.01 13.27 -25.67
N GLN A 520 -18.84 14.05 -26.74
CA GLN A 520 -19.95 14.70 -27.45
C GLN A 520 -20.99 13.69 -28.00
N TYR A 521 -20.55 12.50 -28.42
CA TYR A 521 -21.45 11.44 -28.88
C TYR A 521 -22.21 10.79 -27.72
N LEU A 522 -21.67 10.84 -26.49
CA LEU A 522 -22.31 10.28 -25.30
C LEU A 522 -23.34 11.25 -24.70
N ARG A 523 -23.03 12.55 -24.63
CA ARG A 523 -23.93 13.55 -24.04
C ARG A 523 -25.30 13.59 -24.74
N GLY A 524 -25.32 13.48 -26.07
CA GLY A 524 -26.56 13.43 -26.85
C GLY A 524 -27.42 12.16 -26.64
N LEU A 525 -26.88 11.09 -26.04
CA LEU A 525 -27.62 9.85 -25.78
C LEU A 525 -28.43 9.88 -24.48
N PHE A 526 -28.05 10.73 -23.52
CA PHE A 526 -28.68 10.79 -22.19
C PHE A 526 -29.46 12.09 -21.92
N GLU A 527 -29.41 13.05 -22.85
CA GLU A 527 -30.15 14.33 -22.78
C GLU A 527 -31.59 14.26 -23.32
N ASN A 528 -32.07 13.10 -23.79
CA ASN A 528 -33.47 12.88 -24.15
C ASN A 528 -34.10 11.73 -23.32
N PRO A 529 -34.66 12.02 -22.15
CA PRO A 529 -35.71 11.22 -21.57
C PRO A 529 -37.06 11.73 -22.12
N ASP A 530 -37.55 11.12 -23.20
CA ASP A 530 -38.99 11.19 -23.54
C ASP A 530 -39.82 10.41 -22.50
#